data_AF-A0A1F9KGP7-F1
#
_entry.id   AF-A0A1F9KGP7-F1
#
_cell.length_a   1.000
_cell.length_b   1.000
_cell.length_c   1.000
_cell.angle_alpha   90.00
_cell.angle_beta   90.00
_cell.angle_gamma   90.00
#
_symmetry.space_group_name_H-M   'P 1'
#
loop_
_entity.id
_entity.type
_entity.pdbx_description
1 polymer ?
#
loop_
_entity_poly.entity_id
_entity_poly.type
_entity_poly.pdbx_seq_one_letter_code
_entity_poly.pdbx_strand_id
1 'polypeptide(L)'
;MAELSDLLKIKESPLPHRDTALDWNRATHGRPSFGGVYVFWWRGAAEEFFQSLQNRHLHFHGPSGVALDWEITLDSLQVAENGLLPLYVGKNASDIGKRIGLHLKLKTPRTVSANAVNGVCKRMTTSCQMRDRLDRLFPNLPDTRPFALDNLALSYVQLQGEGAFVERFFLEDRAVGVLRPIFNVDSER
;
A
#
# COMPACT_ATOMS: atom_id res chain seq x y z
N MET A 1 9.22 19.16 13.30
CA MET A 1 8.78 18.81 11.94
C MET A 1 8.63 17.30 11.89
N ALA A 2 7.77 16.77 11.01
CA ALA A 2 7.64 15.33 10.82
C ALA A 2 8.88 14.79 10.10
N GLU A 3 9.48 13.72 10.61
CA GLU A 3 10.68 13.13 10.01
C GLU A 3 10.38 11.80 9.33
N LEU A 4 11.19 11.43 8.34
CA LEU A 4 11.05 10.15 7.65
C LEU A 4 11.18 8.96 8.61
N SER A 5 12.01 9.09 9.65
CA SER A 5 12.19 8.07 10.69
C SER A 5 10.91 7.77 11.48
N ASP A 6 9.93 8.69 11.50
CA ASP A 6 8.63 8.42 12.11
C ASP A 6 7.79 7.45 11.29
N LEU A 7 8.01 7.37 9.97
CA LEU A 7 7.38 6.35 9.12
C LEU A 7 7.98 4.96 9.34
N LEU A 8 9.23 4.85 9.78
CA LEU A 8 9.85 3.55 10.07
C LEU A 8 9.28 2.89 11.33
N LYS A 9 8.68 3.70 12.23
CA LYS A 9 8.02 3.20 13.43
C LYS A 9 6.66 2.61 13.07
N ILE A 10 6.54 1.30 13.23
CA ILE A 10 5.24 0.63 13.14
C ILE A 10 4.42 1.10 14.33
N LYS A 11 3.25 1.69 14.06
CA LYS A 11 2.27 1.91 15.11
C LYS A 11 1.48 0.62 15.20
N GLU A 12 1.56 -0.11 16.31
CA GLU A 12 0.82 -1.36 16.44
C GLU A 12 -0.70 -1.10 16.38
N SER A 13 -1.26 -1.57 15.25
CA SER A 13 -2.65 -1.59 14.80
C SER A 13 -3.46 -0.28 14.71
N PRO A 14 -3.40 0.35 13.53
CA PRO A 14 -4.45 1.12 12.91
C PRO A 14 -4.92 0.40 11.63
N LEU A 15 -5.00 -0.94 11.62
CA LEU A 15 -5.75 -1.63 10.57
C LEU A 15 -7.03 -2.19 11.19
N PRO A 16 -8.19 -1.97 10.55
CA PRO A 16 -9.47 -2.44 11.10
C PRO A 16 -9.51 -3.96 11.25
N HIS A 17 -10.16 -4.46 12.31
CA HIS A 17 -10.14 -5.89 12.66
C HIS A 17 -10.78 -6.80 11.61
N ARG A 18 -10.36 -8.08 11.62
CA ARG A 18 -10.73 -9.16 10.70
C ARG A 18 -12.23 -9.48 10.63
N ASP A 19 -12.96 -9.32 11.73
CA ASP A 19 -14.33 -9.87 11.87
C ASP A 19 -15.44 -8.85 11.57
N THR A 20 -15.09 -7.57 11.42
CA THR A 20 -16.07 -6.49 11.31
C THR A 20 -15.50 -5.46 10.35
N ALA A 21 -15.89 -5.53 9.07
CA ALA A 21 -15.43 -4.63 8.03
C ALA A 21 -15.33 -3.16 8.54
N LEU A 22 -14.11 -2.66 8.73
CA LEU A 22 -13.82 -1.31 9.23
C LEU A 22 -14.44 -0.98 10.62
N ASP A 23 -14.24 -1.82 11.63
CA ASP A 23 -14.44 -1.41 13.03
C ASP A 23 -13.13 -0.97 13.67
N TRP A 24 -12.90 0.34 13.64
CA TRP A 24 -11.78 0.97 14.31
C TRP A 24 -11.99 1.10 15.81
N ASN A 25 -13.21 0.89 16.32
CA ASN A 25 -13.53 1.02 17.75
C ASN A 25 -13.00 -0.16 18.56
N ARG A 26 -12.64 -1.27 17.90
CA ARG A 26 -11.95 -2.42 18.50
C ARG A 26 -10.43 -2.31 18.43
N ALA A 27 -9.88 -1.32 17.71
CA ALA A 27 -8.46 -1.06 17.70
C ALA A 27 -8.07 -0.40 19.03
N THR A 28 -6.98 -0.86 19.64
CA THR A 28 -6.47 -0.36 20.93
C THR A 28 -6.16 1.15 20.91
N HIS A 29 -5.94 1.73 19.72
CA HIS A 29 -5.56 3.13 19.52
C HIS A 29 -6.56 3.92 18.68
N GLY A 30 -7.74 3.36 18.39
CA GLY A 30 -8.77 3.98 17.56
C GLY A 30 -8.32 4.23 16.10
N ARG A 31 -9.13 5.00 15.36
CA ARG A 31 -8.84 5.36 13.97
C ARG A 31 -7.93 6.59 13.88
N PRO A 32 -6.85 6.58 13.07
CA PRO A 32 -6.14 7.82 12.77
C PRO A 32 -7.04 8.76 11.96
N SER A 33 -7.40 9.89 12.56
CA SER A 33 -8.34 10.87 12.01
C SER A 33 -7.67 12.25 11.90
N PHE A 34 -6.61 12.33 11.10
CA PHE A 34 -5.84 13.55 10.85
C PHE A 34 -5.20 13.51 9.46
N GLY A 35 -4.73 14.68 8.99
CA GLY A 35 -3.91 14.80 7.78
C GLY A 35 -2.47 14.33 8.02
N GLY A 36 -1.87 13.73 7.00
CA GLY A 36 -0.53 13.15 7.12
C GLY A 36 -0.10 12.30 5.93
N VAL A 37 1.02 11.61 6.13
CA VAL A 37 1.58 10.61 5.21
C VAL A 37 1.55 9.25 5.91
N TYR A 38 1.28 8.19 5.16
CA TYR A 38 1.22 6.81 5.66
C TYR A 38 1.91 5.83 4.71
N VAL A 39 2.32 4.69 5.26
CA VAL A 39 2.97 3.60 4.54
C VAL A 39 2.28 2.29 4.87
N PHE A 40 1.85 1.55 3.84
CA PHE A 40 1.51 0.14 3.96
C PHE A 40 2.77 -0.70 3.83
N TRP A 41 2.92 -1.63 4.75
CA TRP A 41 4.03 -2.57 4.81
C TRP A 41 3.53 -4.00 4.66
N TRP A 42 4.34 -4.86 4.07
CA TRP A 42 4.17 -6.32 4.17
C TRP A 42 4.88 -6.83 5.44
N ARG A 43 4.18 -7.65 6.22
CA ARG A 43 4.68 -8.30 7.44
C ARG A 43 4.97 -9.78 7.27
N GLY A 44 4.43 -10.40 6.23
CA GLY A 44 4.72 -11.79 5.89
C GLY A 44 6.16 -11.95 5.40
N ALA A 45 6.56 -13.18 5.08
CA ALA A 45 7.86 -13.44 4.49
C ALA A 45 7.99 -12.72 3.14
N ALA A 46 9.16 -12.11 2.88
CA ALA A 46 9.42 -11.41 1.62
C ALA A 46 9.40 -12.39 0.44
N GLU A 47 9.82 -13.62 0.66
CA GLU A 47 9.84 -14.71 -0.31
C GLU A 47 8.42 -15.10 -0.76
N GLU A 48 7.46 -15.19 0.16
CA GLU A 48 6.05 -15.46 -0.17
C GLU A 48 5.46 -14.34 -1.03
N PHE A 49 5.78 -13.09 -0.67
CA PHE A 49 5.38 -11.94 -1.48
C PHE A 49 6.04 -11.97 -2.86
N PHE A 50 7.34 -12.27 -2.92
CA PHE A 50 8.10 -12.35 -4.17
C PHE A 50 7.55 -13.44 -5.11
N GLN A 51 7.22 -14.62 -4.59
CA GLN A 51 6.56 -15.68 -5.38
C GLN A 51 5.26 -15.20 -6.01
N SER A 52 4.47 -14.38 -5.29
CA SER A 52 3.25 -13.78 -5.84
C SER A 52 3.52 -12.80 -7.00
N LEU A 53 4.70 -12.16 -7.01
CA LEU A 53 5.13 -11.22 -8.05
C LEU A 53 5.60 -11.93 -9.32
N GLN A 54 6.03 -13.19 -9.28
CA GLN A 54 6.46 -13.92 -10.48
C GLN A 54 5.37 -14.02 -11.56
N ASN A 55 4.10 -13.82 -11.18
CA ASN A 55 2.97 -13.71 -12.10
C ASN A 55 2.85 -12.33 -12.77
N ARG A 56 3.84 -11.43 -12.63
CA ARG A 56 3.80 -10.04 -13.11
C ARG A 56 5.06 -9.68 -13.89
N HIS A 57 4.83 -9.09 -15.06
CA HIS A 57 5.83 -8.31 -15.77
C HIS A 57 5.45 -6.83 -15.70
N LEU A 58 6.39 -5.97 -15.30
CA LEU A 58 6.17 -4.53 -15.30
C LEU A 58 6.71 -3.89 -16.60
N HIS A 59 5.86 -3.78 -17.61
CA HIS A 59 6.08 -3.03 -18.86
C HIS A 59 5.93 -1.50 -18.69
N PHE A 60 7.02 -0.75 -18.70
CA PHE A 60 6.99 0.72 -18.67
C PHE A 60 7.00 1.27 -20.08
N HIS A 61 6.18 2.31 -20.32
CA HIS A 61 6.25 3.12 -21.52
C HIS A 61 7.03 4.40 -21.21
N GLY A 62 8.25 4.49 -21.74
CA GLY A 62 9.11 5.64 -21.65
C GLY A 62 8.89 6.63 -22.81
N PRO A 63 9.59 7.78 -22.76
CA PRO A 63 9.62 8.74 -23.85
C PRO A 63 10.04 8.09 -25.18
N SER A 64 9.55 8.64 -26.29
CA SER A 64 9.89 8.19 -27.65
C SER A 64 9.55 6.73 -27.97
N GLY A 65 8.58 6.14 -27.25
CA GLY A 65 8.11 4.78 -27.50
C GLY A 65 9.02 3.69 -26.98
N VAL A 66 10.03 4.02 -26.17
CA VAL A 66 10.88 3.03 -25.49
C VAL A 66 10.02 2.25 -24.51
N ALA A 67 9.96 0.94 -24.67
CA ALA A 67 9.36 0.04 -23.69
C ALA A 67 10.46 -0.60 -22.85
N LEU A 68 10.27 -0.64 -21.53
CA LEU A 68 11.14 -1.36 -20.62
C LEU A 68 10.34 -2.43 -19.90
N ASP A 69 10.76 -3.67 -20.04
CA ASP A 69 10.25 -4.78 -19.25
C ASP A 69 11.09 -4.86 -17.98
N TRP A 70 10.55 -4.36 -16.87
CA TRP A 70 11.21 -4.48 -15.59
C TRP A 70 10.82 -5.80 -14.93
N GLU A 71 11.82 -6.65 -14.75
CA GLU A 71 11.73 -7.84 -13.92
C GLU A 71 11.96 -7.45 -12.46
N ILE A 72 10.97 -7.73 -11.61
CA ILE A 72 11.13 -7.59 -10.17
C ILE A 72 11.91 -8.80 -9.68
N THR A 73 13.06 -8.56 -9.06
CA THR A 73 13.85 -9.59 -8.36
C THR A 73 13.70 -9.43 -6.85
N LEU A 74 14.00 -10.46 -6.07
CA LEU A 74 14.00 -10.36 -4.61
C LEU A 74 14.96 -9.25 -4.15
N ASP A 75 16.11 -9.11 -4.80
CA ASP A 75 17.10 -8.05 -4.52
C ASP A 75 16.59 -6.64 -4.87
N SER A 76 15.65 -6.54 -5.81
CA SER A 76 15.01 -5.26 -6.14
C SER A 76 13.94 -4.84 -5.12
N LEU A 77 13.48 -5.77 -4.28
CA LEU A 77 12.55 -5.49 -3.19
C LEU A 77 13.33 -4.94 -1.99
N GLN A 78 13.28 -3.63 -1.82
CA GLN A 78 14.00 -2.95 -0.74
C GLN A 78 13.29 -3.15 0.61
N VAL A 79 13.72 -4.12 1.41
CA VAL A 79 13.29 -4.24 2.81
C VAL A 79 13.81 -3.04 3.60
N ALA A 80 12.92 -2.38 4.36
CA ALA A 80 13.27 -1.22 5.16
C ALA A 80 14.00 -1.61 6.45
N GLU A 81 14.60 -0.63 7.13
CA GLU A 81 15.35 -0.84 8.37
C GLU A 81 14.53 -1.50 9.50
N ASN A 82 13.21 -1.38 9.46
CA ASN A 82 12.30 -2.04 10.40
C ASN A 82 12.01 -3.52 10.05
N GLY A 83 12.68 -4.08 9.04
CA GLY A 83 12.54 -5.47 8.60
C GLY A 83 11.28 -5.73 7.76
N LEU A 84 10.53 -4.69 7.39
CA LEU A 84 9.31 -4.83 6.59
C LEU A 84 9.51 -4.39 5.14
N LEU A 85 8.76 -4.98 4.22
CA LEU A 85 8.75 -4.58 2.82
C LEU A 85 7.72 -3.45 2.60
N PRO A 86 8.14 -2.23 2.18
CA PRO A 86 7.23 -1.16 1.82
C PRO A 86 6.44 -1.50 0.56
N LEU A 87 5.11 -1.43 0.66
CA LEU A 87 4.21 -1.74 -0.45
C LEU A 87 3.66 -0.47 -1.10
N TYR A 88 3.24 0.50 -0.29
CA TYR A 88 2.63 1.73 -0.79
C TYR A 88 2.79 2.88 0.19
N VAL A 89 3.14 4.05 -0.31
CA VAL A 89 3.15 5.32 0.42
C VAL A 89 2.03 6.20 -0.12
N GLY A 90 1.26 6.83 0.76
CA GLY A 90 0.24 7.79 0.36
C GLY A 90 0.07 8.94 1.33
N LYS A 91 -0.59 10.01 0.87
CA LYS A 91 -0.91 11.20 1.66
C LYS A 91 -2.41 11.49 1.75
N ASN A 92 -2.81 12.18 2.81
CA ASN A 92 -4.14 12.78 2.92
C ASN A 92 -4.08 14.12 3.65
N ALA A 93 -4.89 15.09 3.21
CA ALA A 93 -4.92 16.43 3.79
C ALA A 93 -5.62 16.50 5.15
N SER A 94 -6.60 15.62 5.41
CA SER A 94 -7.52 15.79 6.55
C SER A 94 -7.76 14.52 7.35
N ASP A 95 -7.80 13.35 6.73
CA ASP A 95 -8.11 12.08 7.39
C ASP A 95 -7.48 10.90 6.63
N ILE A 96 -6.29 10.49 7.07
CA ILE A 96 -5.60 9.32 6.51
C ILE A 96 -6.43 8.04 6.70
N GLY A 97 -7.21 7.91 7.78
CA GLY A 97 -8.07 6.76 8.02
C GLY A 97 -9.15 6.56 6.94
N LYS A 98 -9.75 7.65 6.42
CA LYS A 98 -10.67 7.56 5.25
C LYS A 98 -9.94 6.98 4.06
N ARG A 99 -8.72 7.48 3.80
CA ARG A 99 -7.93 7.06 2.64
C ARG A 99 -7.51 5.60 2.75
N ILE A 100 -7.01 5.17 3.90
CA ILE A 100 -6.69 3.77 4.21
C ILE A 100 -7.90 2.87 3.96
N GLY A 101 -9.09 3.24 4.45
CA GLY A 101 -10.31 2.49 4.20
C GLY A 101 -10.66 2.34 2.70
N LEU A 102 -10.38 3.37 1.90
CA LEU A 102 -10.55 3.33 0.43
C LEU A 102 -9.53 2.43 -0.26
N HIS A 103 -8.31 2.28 0.28
CA HIS A 103 -7.32 1.35 -0.25
C HIS A 103 -7.67 -0.11 0.05
N LEU A 104 -8.22 -0.37 1.24
CA LEU A 104 -8.54 -1.73 1.71
C LEU A 104 -9.90 -2.25 1.23
N LYS A 105 -10.91 -1.38 1.07
CA LYS A 105 -12.27 -1.72 0.59
C LYS A 105 -12.89 -2.95 1.28
N LEU A 106 -12.71 -3.09 2.59
CA LEU A 106 -13.13 -4.30 3.33
C LEU A 106 -14.65 -4.59 3.30
N LYS A 107 -15.46 -3.57 2.99
CA LYS A 107 -16.92 -3.68 2.84
C LYS A 107 -17.37 -4.11 1.44
N THR A 108 -16.43 -4.31 0.52
CA THR A 108 -16.73 -4.66 -0.87
C THR A 108 -16.21 -6.06 -1.16
N PRO A 109 -17.02 -6.93 -1.79
CA PRO A 109 -16.55 -8.25 -2.22
C PRO A 109 -15.46 -8.12 -3.29
N ARG A 110 -14.82 -9.26 -3.59
CA ARG A 110 -13.79 -9.33 -4.62
C ARG A 110 -14.32 -9.02 -6.01
N THR A 111 -13.57 -8.21 -6.75
CA THR A 111 -13.95 -7.75 -8.10
C THR A 111 -12.92 -8.01 -9.17
N VAL A 112 -11.74 -8.48 -8.80
CA VAL A 112 -10.77 -9.02 -9.76
C VAL A 112 -11.05 -10.51 -9.89
N SER A 113 -11.36 -10.96 -11.10
CA SER A 113 -11.61 -12.38 -11.36
C SER A 113 -10.36 -13.21 -11.03
N ALA A 114 -10.55 -14.45 -10.55
CA ALA A 114 -9.46 -15.38 -10.28
C ALA A 114 -8.62 -15.69 -11.55
N ASN A 115 -9.21 -15.51 -12.74
CA ASN A 115 -8.58 -15.77 -14.03
C ASN A 115 -7.91 -14.54 -14.65
N ALA A 116 -7.70 -13.45 -13.90
CA ALA A 116 -7.02 -12.25 -14.39
C ALA A 116 -5.49 -12.49 -14.51
N VAL A 117 -5.09 -13.36 -15.42
CA VAL A 117 -3.70 -13.58 -15.81
C VAL A 117 -3.26 -12.41 -16.69
N ASN A 118 -2.08 -11.83 -16.45
CA ASN A 118 -1.52 -10.68 -17.18
C ASN A 118 -2.24 -9.34 -17.02
N GLY A 119 -3.02 -9.15 -15.95
CA GLY A 119 -3.33 -7.81 -15.46
C GLY A 119 -4.32 -6.96 -16.26
N VAL A 120 -4.87 -7.44 -17.37
CA VAL A 120 -5.91 -6.70 -18.13
C VAL A 120 -7.28 -6.98 -17.52
N CYS A 121 -7.55 -6.34 -16.39
CA CYS A 121 -8.88 -6.22 -15.81
C CYS A 121 -9.10 -4.76 -15.46
N LYS A 122 -10.29 -4.22 -15.78
CA LYS A 122 -10.64 -2.82 -15.51
C LYS A 122 -10.40 -2.52 -14.04
N ARG A 123 -9.47 -1.58 -13.76
CA ARG A 123 -9.22 -1.10 -12.39
C ARG A 123 -10.57 -0.65 -11.81
N MET A 124 -10.91 -1.10 -10.60
CA MET A 124 -12.19 -0.73 -9.97
C MET A 124 -12.26 0.79 -9.78
N THR A 125 -11.24 1.38 -9.16
CA THR A 125 -11.00 2.83 -9.08
C THR A 125 -9.51 3.12 -8.88
N THR A 126 -9.05 4.34 -9.16
CA THR A 126 -7.66 4.77 -8.84
C THR A 126 -7.36 4.85 -7.34
N SER A 127 -8.40 4.74 -6.49
CA SER A 127 -8.30 4.85 -5.04
C SER A 127 -8.15 3.51 -4.30
N CYS A 128 -8.30 2.36 -4.97
CA CYS A 128 -8.21 1.03 -4.36
C CYS A 128 -6.83 0.36 -4.51
N GLN A 129 -5.75 1.14 -4.46
CA GLN A 129 -4.41 0.68 -4.87
C GLN A 129 -3.82 -0.46 -4.03
N MET A 130 -4.32 -0.72 -2.82
CA MET A 130 -3.79 -1.80 -1.98
C MET A 130 -4.52 -3.12 -2.25
N ARG A 131 -5.85 -3.16 -2.01
CA ARG A 131 -6.65 -4.38 -2.14
C ARG A 131 -6.76 -4.88 -3.58
N ASP A 132 -6.83 -4.00 -4.58
CA ASP A 132 -6.80 -4.40 -5.99
C ASP A 132 -5.48 -5.07 -6.38
N ARG A 133 -4.35 -4.61 -5.83
CA ARG A 133 -3.04 -5.22 -6.11
C ARG A 133 -2.90 -6.57 -5.43
N LEU A 134 -3.30 -6.70 -4.16
CA LEU A 134 -3.32 -7.99 -3.47
C LEU A 134 -4.22 -9.01 -4.18
N ASP A 135 -5.42 -8.61 -4.62
CA ASP A 135 -6.27 -9.48 -5.43
C ASP A 135 -5.53 -10.05 -6.62
N ARG A 136 -4.87 -9.19 -7.40
CA ARG A 136 -4.15 -9.60 -8.61
C ARG A 136 -2.90 -10.43 -8.32
N LEU A 137 -2.22 -10.21 -7.20
CA LEU A 137 -1.05 -10.99 -6.78
C LEU A 137 -1.43 -12.36 -6.23
N PHE A 138 -2.60 -12.45 -5.60
CA PHE A 138 -3.12 -13.68 -5.02
C PHE A 138 -4.45 -14.07 -5.69
N PRO A 139 -4.42 -14.47 -6.98
CA PRO A 139 -5.62 -14.81 -7.75
C PRO A 139 -6.38 -16.01 -7.19
N ASN A 140 -5.66 -16.94 -6.56
CA ASN A 140 -6.20 -18.17 -6.01
C ASN A 140 -6.90 -17.97 -4.64
N LEU A 141 -6.76 -16.79 -4.01
CA LEU A 141 -7.47 -16.47 -2.78
C LEU A 141 -8.89 -15.99 -3.10
N PRO A 142 -9.94 -16.73 -2.70
CA PRO A 142 -11.32 -16.31 -2.97
C PRO A 142 -11.67 -15.00 -2.27
N ASP A 143 -11.06 -14.75 -1.11
CA ASP A 143 -11.18 -13.51 -0.35
C ASP A 143 -9.83 -13.07 0.22
N THR A 144 -9.38 -11.89 -0.19
CA THR A 144 -8.11 -11.28 0.23
C THR A 144 -8.24 -10.39 1.46
N ARG A 145 -9.45 -10.14 1.98
CA ARG A 145 -9.64 -9.24 3.13
C ARG A 145 -8.97 -9.76 4.40
N PRO A 146 -9.18 -11.02 4.83
CA PRO A 146 -8.47 -11.55 6.01
C PRO A 146 -6.96 -11.57 5.78
N PHE A 147 -6.55 -12.00 4.60
CA PHE A 147 -5.15 -12.06 4.19
C PHE A 147 -4.45 -10.70 4.26
N ALA A 148 -5.11 -9.63 3.79
CA ALA A 148 -4.59 -8.27 3.87
C ALA A 148 -4.45 -7.82 5.33
N LEU A 149 -5.41 -8.14 6.20
CA LEU A 149 -5.36 -7.72 7.60
C LEU A 149 -4.31 -8.47 8.41
N ASP A 150 -4.09 -9.75 8.11
CA ASP A 150 -3.10 -10.58 8.79
C ASP A 150 -1.67 -10.20 8.38
N ASN A 151 -1.46 -9.78 7.12
CA ASN A 151 -0.12 -9.58 6.55
C ASN A 151 0.29 -8.12 6.32
N LEU A 152 -0.60 -7.15 6.51
CA LEU A 152 -0.24 -5.73 6.37
C LEU A 152 0.11 -5.09 7.72
N ALA A 153 1.07 -4.18 7.68
CA ALA A 153 1.31 -3.19 8.72
C ALA A 153 1.05 -1.79 8.17
N LEU A 154 0.86 -0.84 9.08
CA LEU A 154 0.66 0.55 8.76
C LEU A 154 1.55 1.42 9.65
N SER A 155 2.31 2.29 9.03
CA SER A 155 2.94 3.42 9.70
C SER A 155 2.33 4.72 9.19
N TYR A 156 2.35 5.74 10.02
CA TYR A 156 1.91 7.07 9.63
C TYR A 156 2.60 8.14 10.45
N VAL A 157 2.65 9.34 9.88
CA VAL A 157 3.05 10.55 10.55
C VAL A 157 1.97 11.61 10.39
N GLN A 158 1.55 12.18 11.51
CA GLN A 158 0.61 13.28 11.52
C GLN A 158 1.33 14.57 11.14
N LEU A 159 0.72 15.37 10.28
CA LEU A 159 1.17 16.71 9.97
C LEU A 159 0.25 17.72 10.64
N GLN A 160 0.82 18.73 11.28
CA GLN A 160 0.11 19.77 12.03
C GLN A 160 0.62 21.16 11.63
N GLY A 161 -0.22 22.18 11.84
CA GLY A 161 0.10 23.59 11.53
C GLY A 161 -0.28 24.00 10.10
N GLU A 162 -0.18 25.31 9.83
CA GLU A 162 -0.63 25.93 8.57
C GLU A 162 0.12 25.38 7.35
N GLY A 163 1.39 24.95 7.48
CA GLY A 163 2.18 24.37 6.39
C GLY A 163 1.90 22.89 6.09
N ALA A 164 1.13 22.19 6.94
CA ALA A 164 0.93 20.73 6.85
C ALA A 164 0.39 20.26 5.49
N PHE A 165 -0.40 21.10 4.82
CA PHE A 165 -0.98 20.77 3.53
C PHE A 165 0.04 20.78 2.38
N VAL A 166 1.14 21.54 2.51
CA VAL A 166 2.25 21.55 1.55
C VAL A 166 3.25 20.46 1.91
N GLU A 167 3.64 20.37 3.18
CA GLU A 167 4.64 19.42 3.68
C GLU A 167 4.33 17.96 3.33
N ARG A 168 3.04 17.59 3.27
CA ARG A 168 2.64 16.23 2.87
C ARG A 168 3.10 15.83 1.48
N PHE A 169 3.31 16.78 0.58
CA PHE A 169 3.77 16.49 -0.78
C PHE A 169 5.25 16.11 -0.75
N PHE A 170 6.08 16.96 -0.16
CA PHE A 170 7.51 16.71 -0.03
C PHE A 170 7.83 15.45 0.77
N LEU A 171 7.09 15.21 1.85
CA LEU A 171 7.31 14.03 2.68
C LEU A 171 6.87 12.74 1.99
N GLU A 172 5.77 12.76 1.22
CA GLU A 172 5.38 11.60 0.39
C GLU A 172 6.44 11.31 -0.66
N ASP A 173 6.87 12.32 -1.42
CA ASP A 173 7.86 12.13 -2.49
C ASP A 173 9.19 11.62 -1.94
N ARG A 174 9.64 12.18 -0.80
CA ARG A 174 10.83 11.69 -0.09
C ARG A 174 10.67 10.24 0.35
N ALA A 175 9.53 9.89 0.93
CA ALA A 175 9.26 8.52 1.38
C ALA A 175 9.19 7.54 0.21
N VAL A 176 8.58 7.90 -0.92
CA VAL A 176 8.58 7.09 -2.14
C VAL A 176 10.01 6.90 -2.66
N GLY A 177 10.81 7.96 -2.73
CA GLY A 177 12.19 7.89 -3.23
C GLY A 177 13.11 7.03 -2.37
N VAL A 178 12.94 7.08 -1.04
CA VAL A 178 13.78 6.31 -0.10
C VAL A 178 13.31 4.87 0.06
N LEU A 179 12.01 4.63 0.19
CA LEU A 179 11.46 3.31 0.47
C LEU A 179 11.20 2.48 -0.79
N ARG A 180 11.11 3.12 -1.97
CA ARG A 180 10.83 2.48 -3.27
C ARG A 180 9.66 1.49 -3.23
N PRO A 181 8.48 1.89 -2.70
CA PRO A 181 7.33 1.01 -2.56
C PRO A 181 6.82 0.53 -3.93
N ILE A 182 6.70 -0.79 -4.08
CA ILE A 182 6.40 -1.42 -5.38
C ILE A 182 5.06 -0.98 -5.98
N PHE A 183 4.02 -0.73 -5.16
CA PHE A 183 2.71 -0.34 -5.67
C PHE A 183 2.58 1.14 -6.01
N ASN A 184 3.49 2.01 -5.57
CA ASN A 184 3.54 3.38 -6.11
C ASN A 184 3.99 3.34 -7.56
N VAL A 185 5.07 2.60 -7.86
CA VAL A 185 5.59 2.45 -9.22
C VAL A 185 4.56 1.79 -10.15
N ASP A 186 3.91 0.72 -9.70
CA ASP A 186 2.85 0.05 -10.49
C ASP A 186 1.61 0.94 -10.70
N SER A 187 1.40 1.96 -9.85
CA SER A 187 0.27 2.90 -10.01
C SER A 187 0.51 3.99 -11.05
N GLU A 188 1.77 4.30 -11.35
CA GLU A 188 2.18 5.29 -12.36
C GLU A 188 2.27 4.71 -13.78
N ARG A 189 2.07 3.39 -13.91
CA ARG A 189 1.88 2.68 -15.19
C ARG A 189 0.44 2.76 -15.69
#